data_AF-A0A6P1SXE1-F1
#
_entry.id   AF-A0A6P1SXE1-F1
#
_cell.length_a   1.000
_cell.length_b   1.000
_cell.length_c   1.000
_cell.angle_alpha   90.00
_cell.angle_beta   90.00
_cell.angle_gamma   90.00
#
_symmetry.space_group_name_H-M   'P 1'
#
loop_
_entity.id
_entity.type
_entity.pdbx_description
1 polymer ?
#
loop_
_entity_poly.entity_id
_entity_poly.type
_entity_poly.pdbx_seq_one_letter_code
_entity_poly.pdbx_strand_id
1 'polypeptide(L)'
;MSKIFTPSSGPDDWQQFLADPQKQWKRGYSAMAAALSWEAAKDLPPEIAALLGPDVELLFAIPEHKVALPGGRRESQCDVFAVARAGDETIALAVEAKVNEPFGPTVGEWMVGASAGKTERMTFIRDLLGLPDGAIDHVRYQLLHRTAAAVLEATRFKTDRAAMIVQSFSQEHRWFEDFAAFTSLLGLEATRGTPLRHILPSGKPLDLGWAVGSAEFV
;
A
#
# COMPACT_ATOMS: atom_id res chain seq x y z
N MET A 1 -8.36 3.09 -17.59
CA MET A 1 -9.52 3.61 -16.83
C MET A 1 -9.78 5.05 -17.22
N SER A 2 -11.01 5.54 -17.03
CA SER A 2 -11.31 6.97 -17.14
C SER A 2 -10.40 7.78 -16.23
N LYS A 3 -10.09 9.04 -16.61
CA LYS A 3 -9.38 10.00 -15.76
C LYS A 3 -10.33 10.91 -14.97
N ILE A 4 -11.64 10.72 -15.14
CA ILE A 4 -12.70 11.47 -14.49
C ILE A 4 -13.35 10.53 -13.48
N PHE A 5 -13.35 10.94 -12.22
CA PHE A 5 -13.91 10.21 -11.09
C PHE A 5 -15.15 10.95 -10.57
N THR A 6 -16.14 10.21 -10.12
CA THR A 6 -17.31 10.73 -9.41
C THR A 6 -17.17 10.45 -7.92
N PRO A 7 -17.62 11.35 -7.03
CA PRO A 7 -17.65 11.08 -5.60
C PRO A 7 -18.43 9.79 -5.28
N SER A 8 -17.93 9.03 -4.31
CA SER A 8 -18.61 7.85 -3.76
C SER A 8 -19.93 8.24 -3.09
N SER A 9 -20.94 7.38 -3.20
CA SER A 9 -22.19 7.45 -2.45
C SER A 9 -22.17 6.57 -1.19
N GLY A 10 -21.07 5.83 -0.97
CA GLY A 10 -20.84 4.99 0.20
C GLY A 10 -20.07 3.71 -0.12
N PRO A 11 -19.89 2.82 0.87
CA PRO A 11 -19.02 1.63 0.75
C PRO A 11 -19.34 0.73 -0.44
N ASP A 12 -20.63 0.53 -0.76
CA ASP A 12 -21.05 -0.37 -1.84
C ASP A 12 -20.52 0.04 -3.22
N ASP A 13 -20.20 1.33 -3.44
CA ASP A 13 -19.59 1.79 -4.68
C ASP A 13 -18.20 1.19 -4.90
N TRP A 14 -17.51 0.74 -3.84
CA TRP A 14 -16.18 0.14 -3.94
C TRP A 14 -16.24 -1.26 -4.55
N GLN A 15 -17.37 -1.97 -4.39
CA GLN A 15 -17.56 -3.34 -4.87
C GLN A 15 -17.30 -3.45 -6.38
N GLN A 16 -17.65 -2.42 -7.15
CA GLN A 16 -17.52 -2.42 -8.61
C GLN A 16 -16.07 -2.51 -9.11
N PHE A 17 -15.09 -2.16 -8.26
CA PHE A 17 -13.68 -2.13 -8.64
C PHE A 17 -12.94 -3.44 -8.34
N LEU A 18 -13.59 -4.37 -7.64
CA LEU A 18 -13.04 -5.66 -7.29
C LEU A 18 -12.90 -6.58 -8.51
N ALA A 19 -11.87 -7.42 -8.48
CA ALA A 19 -11.62 -8.39 -9.55
C ALA A 19 -12.66 -9.51 -9.58
N ASP A 20 -13.16 -9.94 -8.40
CA ASP A 20 -14.24 -10.91 -8.24
C ASP A 20 -15.20 -10.41 -7.13
N PRO A 21 -16.12 -9.47 -7.45
CA PRO A 21 -16.97 -8.82 -6.47
C PRO A 21 -17.86 -9.79 -5.67
N GLN A 22 -18.27 -10.91 -6.27
CA GLN A 22 -19.12 -11.91 -5.59
C GLN A 22 -18.37 -12.67 -4.50
N LYS A 23 -17.08 -12.91 -4.68
CA LYS A 23 -16.26 -13.62 -3.69
C LYS A 23 -15.61 -12.69 -2.67
N GLN A 24 -15.25 -11.49 -3.11
CA GLN A 24 -14.42 -10.55 -2.35
C GLN A 24 -15.25 -9.57 -1.49
N TRP A 25 -16.51 -9.27 -1.86
CA TRP A 25 -17.35 -8.33 -1.14
C TRP A 25 -18.19 -8.99 -0.04
N LYS A 26 -17.58 -9.22 1.12
CA LYS A 26 -18.27 -9.74 2.32
C LYS A 26 -17.47 -9.41 3.58
N ARG A 27 -18.15 -9.44 4.74
CA ARG A 27 -17.49 -9.24 6.04
C ARG A 27 -16.40 -10.28 6.31
N GLY A 28 -15.39 -9.88 7.09
CA GLY A 28 -14.18 -10.64 7.35
C GLY A 28 -13.11 -10.60 6.24
N TYR A 29 -13.32 -9.82 5.17
CA TYR A 29 -12.38 -9.65 4.05
C TYR A 29 -11.93 -8.18 3.93
N SER A 30 -10.69 -8.00 3.47
CA SER A 30 -10.02 -6.70 3.48
C SER A 30 -10.73 -5.61 2.67
N ALA A 31 -11.24 -5.95 1.48
CA ALA A 31 -11.90 -4.99 0.60
C ALA A 31 -13.11 -4.31 1.27
N MET A 32 -14.02 -5.08 1.88
CA MET A 32 -15.19 -4.52 2.56
C MET A 32 -14.77 -3.78 3.83
N ALA A 33 -13.80 -4.30 4.60
CA ALA A 33 -13.32 -3.64 5.81
C ALA A 33 -12.68 -2.27 5.50
N ALA A 34 -11.88 -2.19 4.44
CA ALA A 34 -11.30 -0.93 3.96
C ALA A 34 -12.39 0.05 3.54
N ALA A 35 -13.35 -0.37 2.72
CA ALA A 35 -14.44 0.49 2.29
C ALA A 35 -15.25 1.05 3.48
N LEU A 36 -15.63 0.19 4.43
CA LEU A 36 -16.34 0.62 5.63
C LEU A 36 -15.52 1.59 6.48
N SER A 37 -14.24 1.30 6.68
CA SER A 37 -13.33 2.13 7.48
C SER A 37 -13.12 3.52 6.88
N TRP A 38 -12.88 3.60 5.58
CA TRP A 38 -12.62 4.86 4.89
C TRP A 38 -13.87 5.71 4.71
N GLU A 39 -15.02 5.11 4.43
CA GLU A 39 -16.30 5.84 4.27
C GLU A 39 -16.91 6.28 5.61
N ALA A 40 -16.59 5.57 6.71
CA ALA A 40 -17.00 5.99 8.05
C ALA A 40 -16.14 7.15 8.59
N ALA A 41 -14.94 7.34 8.06
CA ALA A 41 -14.07 8.44 8.45
C ALA A 41 -14.56 9.75 7.84
N LYS A 42 -14.49 10.85 8.61
CA LYS A 42 -14.72 12.21 8.08
C LYS A 42 -13.64 12.62 7.08
N ASP A 43 -12.43 12.09 7.29
CA ASP A 43 -11.21 12.45 6.58
C ASP A 43 -10.43 11.15 6.31
N LEU A 44 -9.27 10.92 6.93
CA LEU A 44 -8.62 9.61 6.95
C LEU A 44 -9.09 8.74 8.13
N PRO A 45 -9.04 7.39 8.01
CA PRO A 45 -9.08 6.52 9.17
C PRO A 45 -8.03 6.94 10.21
N PRO A 46 -8.39 7.03 11.51
CA PRO A 46 -7.52 7.62 12.53
C PRO A 46 -6.17 6.90 12.67
N GLU A 47 -6.15 5.57 12.50
CA GLU A 47 -4.95 4.76 12.52
C GLU A 47 -4.00 5.03 11.33
N ILE A 48 -4.53 5.49 10.19
CA ILE A 48 -3.74 5.93 9.04
C ILE A 48 -3.24 7.36 9.28
N ALA A 49 -4.11 8.25 9.75
CA ALA A 49 -3.75 9.63 10.04
C ALA A 49 -2.56 9.72 11.01
N ALA A 50 -2.56 8.89 12.07
CA ALA A 50 -1.49 8.81 13.05
C ALA A 50 -0.10 8.47 12.46
N LEU A 51 -0.05 7.83 11.28
CA LEU A 51 1.19 7.44 10.60
C LEU A 51 1.71 8.49 9.62
N LEU A 52 0.91 9.50 9.28
CA LEU A 52 1.27 10.52 8.28
C LEU A 52 1.73 11.84 8.92
N GLY A 53 1.43 12.04 10.20
CA GLY A 53 1.81 13.22 10.95
C GLY A 53 0.60 14.02 11.45
N PRO A 54 0.85 15.09 12.21
CA PRO A 54 -0.21 15.95 12.73
C PRO A 54 -0.93 16.69 11.60
N ASP A 55 -2.20 17.03 11.85
CA ASP A 55 -3.02 17.88 10.97
C ASP A 55 -3.08 17.44 9.51
N VAL A 56 -3.08 16.11 9.29
CA VAL A 56 -3.23 15.53 7.95
C VAL A 56 -4.68 15.61 7.50
N GLU A 57 -4.87 16.05 6.25
CA GLU A 57 -6.16 16.06 5.55
C GLU A 57 -6.09 15.22 4.27
N LEU A 58 -7.19 14.59 3.92
CA LEU A 58 -7.42 13.84 2.70
C LEU A 58 -7.87 14.81 1.62
N LEU A 59 -7.14 14.83 0.51
CA LEU A 59 -7.52 15.59 -0.68
C LEU A 59 -8.47 14.77 -1.56
N PHE A 60 -8.13 13.50 -1.78
CA PHE A 60 -9.02 12.49 -2.40
C PHE A 60 -8.48 11.07 -2.18
N ALA A 61 -9.37 10.08 -2.32
CA ALA A 61 -9.03 8.66 -2.34
C ALA A 61 -9.66 7.96 -3.56
N ILE A 62 -9.00 6.94 -4.07
CA ILE A 62 -9.39 6.13 -5.21
C ILE A 62 -9.24 4.65 -4.79
N PRO A 63 -10.35 3.91 -4.66
CA PRO A 63 -10.30 2.47 -4.42
C PRO A 63 -9.64 1.74 -5.58
N GLU A 64 -8.92 0.65 -5.29
CA GLU A 64 -8.46 -0.33 -6.29
C GLU A 64 -7.61 0.30 -7.42
N HIS A 65 -6.89 1.38 -7.10
CA HIS A 65 -6.11 2.17 -8.08
C HIS A 65 -4.96 1.37 -8.66
N LYS A 66 -4.83 1.40 -9.99
CA LYS A 66 -3.83 0.64 -10.73
C LYS A 66 -2.66 1.49 -11.19
N VAL A 67 -1.46 0.98 -10.97
CA VAL A 67 -0.18 1.62 -11.32
C VAL A 67 0.62 0.66 -12.19
N ALA A 68 1.01 1.12 -13.38
CA ALA A 68 1.87 0.36 -14.26
C ALA A 68 3.31 0.34 -13.75
N LEU A 69 3.96 -0.84 -13.78
CA LEU A 69 5.39 -1.00 -13.50
C LEU A 69 6.11 -1.63 -14.70
N PRO A 70 7.40 -1.30 -14.92
CA PRO A 70 8.25 -1.94 -15.92
C PRO A 70 8.25 -3.48 -15.85
N GLY A 71 8.72 -4.14 -16.91
CA GLY A 71 8.85 -5.60 -16.95
C GLY A 71 7.55 -6.39 -17.18
N GLY A 72 6.46 -5.76 -17.61
CA GLY A 72 5.27 -6.53 -18.02
C GLY A 72 3.99 -5.73 -18.16
N ARG A 73 2.91 -6.45 -18.51
CA ARG A 73 1.57 -5.87 -18.71
C ARG A 73 0.74 -5.76 -17.44
N ARG A 74 1.07 -6.52 -16.39
CA ARG A 74 0.28 -6.56 -15.16
C ARG A 74 0.64 -5.40 -14.24
N GLU A 75 -0.35 -4.60 -13.89
CA GLU A 75 -0.23 -3.45 -13.00
C GLU A 75 -0.16 -3.89 -11.52
N SER A 76 0.36 -3.00 -10.68
CA SER A 76 0.10 -3.00 -9.24
C SER A 76 -1.27 -2.39 -8.97
N GLN A 77 -1.95 -2.84 -7.93
CA GLN A 77 -3.30 -2.42 -7.55
C GLN A 77 -3.40 -2.40 -6.03
N CYS A 78 -3.29 -1.25 -5.38
CA CYS A 78 -3.53 -1.14 -3.94
C CYS A 78 -5.04 -1.08 -3.66
N ASP A 79 -5.46 -1.45 -2.45
CA ASP A 79 -6.86 -1.37 -2.03
C ASP A 79 -7.34 0.09 -2.01
N VAL A 80 -6.49 1.03 -1.55
CA VAL A 80 -6.76 2.47 -1.60
C VAL A 80 -5.52 3.24 -2.03
N PHE A 81 -5.66 4.10 -3.04
CA PHE A 81 -4.70 5.16 -3.30
C PHE A 81 -5.30 6.49 -2.85
N ALA A 82 -4.54 7.29 -2.11
CA ALA A 82 -4.98 8.59 -1.64
C ALA A 82 -3.91 9.65 -1.87
N VAL A 83 -4.35 10.89 -2.04
CA VAL A 83 -3.49 12.05 -1.90
C VAL A 83 -3.94 12.80 -0.66
N ALA A 84 -2.98 13.06 0.23
CA ALA A 84 -3.20 13.76 1.49
C ALA A 84 -2.24 14.95 1.59
N ARG A 85 -2.55 15.88 2.49
CA ARG A 85 -1.69 17.02 2.84
C ARG A 85 -1.47 17.02 4.34
N ALA A 86 -0.21 17.13 4.79
CA ALA A 86 0.16 17.33 6.18
C ALA A 86 0.97 18.63 6.28
N GLY A 87 0.34 19.69 6.80
CA GLY A 87 0.91 21.04 6.74
C GLY A 87 1.12 21.50 5.29
N ASP A 88 2.35 21.84 4.94
CA ASP A 88 2.74 22.27 3.58
C ASP A 88 3.22 21.10 2.70
N GLU A 89 3.27 19.87 3.21
CA GLU A 89 3.70 18.69 2.46
C GLU A 89 2.51 17.91 1.90
N THR A 90 2.61 17.52 0.64
CA THR A 90 1.69 16.59 -0.02
C THR A 90 2.24 15.16 -0.01
N ILE A 91 1.34 14.18 0.08
CA ILE A 91 1.66 12.78 0.26
C ILE A 91 0.85 11.97 -0.76
N ALA A 92 1.53 11.13 -1.55
CA ALA A 92 0.87 10.07 -2.30
C ALA A 92 0.92 8.79 -1.48
N LEU A 93 -0.25 8.30 -1.07
CA LEU A 93 -0.44 7.19 -0.16
C LEU A 93 -1.01 5.99 -0.90
N ALA A 94 -0.31 4.86 -0.85
CA ALA A 94 -0.91 3.56 -1.17
C ALA A 94 -1.20 2.81 0.13
N VAL A 95 -2.42 2.30 0.27
CA VAL A 95 -2.83 1.46 1.39
C VAL A 95 -3.15 0.06 0.89
N GLU A 96 -2.58 -0.93 1.55
CA GLU A 96 -2.93 -2.34 1.39
C GLU A 96 -3.65 -2.80 2.65
N ALA A 97 -4.93 -3.16 2.51
CA ALA A 97 -5.75 -3.66 3.58
C ALA A 97 -5.55 -5.17 3.75
N LYS A 98 -5.49 -5.63 5.01
CA LYS A 98 -5.34 -7.05 5.33
C LYS A 98 -6.27 -7.49 6.44
N VAL A 99 -6.86 -8.67 6.30
CA VAL A 99 -7.52 -9.38 7.42
C VAL A 99 -6.78 -10.67 7.70
N ASN A 100 -7.15 -11.75 7.00
CA ASN A 100 -6.65 -13.10 7.28
C ASN A 100 -5.76 -13.62 6.14
N GLU A 101 -5.90 -13.06 4.95
CA GLU A 101 -5.17 -13.44 3.75
C GLU A 101 -3.70 -12.96 3.78
N PRO A 102 -2.75 -13.78 3.32
CA PRO A 102 -1.34 -13.41 3.28
C PRO A 102 -1.05 -12.39 2.17
N PHE A 103 0.15 -11.81 2.19
CA PHE A 103 0.67 -10.94 1.12
C PHE A 103 1.01 -11.67 -0.20
N GLY A 104 0.52 -12.90 -0.39
CA GLY A 104 0.87 -13.74 -1.52
C GLY A 104 2.31 -14.30 -1.45
N PRO A 105 2.94 -14.61 -2.59
CA PRO A 105 4.22 -15.32 -2.61
C PRO A 105 5.39 -14.45 -2.12
N THR A 106 6.42 -15.10 -1.61
CA THR A 106 7.71 -14.45 -1.39
C THR A 106 8.39 -14.10 -2.73
N VAL A 107 9.44 -13.28 -2.70
CA VAL A 107 10.25 -12.98 -3.89
C VAL A 107 10.85 -14.26 -4.46
N GLY A 108 11.36 -15.16 -3.61
CA GLY A 108 11.96 -16.42 -4.05
C GLY A 108 10.95 -17.28 -4.81
N GLU A 109 9.76 -17.46 -4.24
CA GLU A 109 8.65 -18.18 -4.88
C GLU A 109 8.21 -17.49 -6.19
N TRP A 110 8.11 -16.17 -6.18
CA TRP A 110 7.68 -15.39 -7.35
C TRP A 110 8.70 -15.42 -8.48
N MET A 111 10.00 -15.55 -8.17
CA MET A 111 11.10 -15.58 -9.13
C MET A 111 11.39 -16.99 -9.68
N VAL A 112 10.75 -18.04 -9.19
CA VAL A 112 10.84 -19.38 -9.81
C VAL A 112 10.38 -19.31 -11.27
N GLY A 113 11.26 -19.73 -12.18
CA GLY A 113 11.02 -19.66 -13.63
C GLY A 113 10.83 -18.24 -14.15
N ALA A 114 11.55 -17.26 -13.58
CA ALA A 114 11.40 -15.85 -13.94
C ALA A 114 11.56 -15.60 -15.44
N SER A 115 10.56 -14.93 -16.02
CA SER A 115 10.67 -14.37 -17.36
C SER A 115 11.57 -13.13 -17.35
N ALA A 116 12.03 -12.69 -18.54
CA ALA A 116 12.78 -11.45 -18.69
C ALA A 116 12.06 -10.24 -18.04
N GLY A 117 10.74 -10.20 -18.16
CA GLY A 117 9.91 -9.16 -17.54
C GLY A 117 9.88 -9.20 -16.01
N LYS A 118 9.82 -10.39 -15.39
CA LYS A 118 9.90 -10.50 -13.92
C LYS A 118 11.27 -9.99 -13.41
N THR A 119 12.34 -10.34 -14.12
CA THR A 119 13.70 -9.88 -13.80
C THR A 119 13.80 -8.37 -13.94
N GLU A 120 13.38 -7.79 -15.08
CA GLU A 120 13.36 -6.34 -15.31
C GLU A 120 12.59 -5.61 -14.21
N ARG A 121 11.40 -6.12 -13.85
CA ARG A 121 10.58 -5.54 -12.79
C ARG A 121 11.27 -5.58 -11.44
N MET A 122 11.91 -6.70 -11.10
CA MET A 122 12.60 -6.82 -9.81
C MET A 122 13.83 -5.91 -9.74
N THR A 123 14.60 -5.80 -10.82
CA THR A 123 15.71 -4.84 -10.95
C THR A 123 15.20 -3.42 -10.75
N PHE A 124 14.13 -3.04 -11.47
CA PHE A 124 13.53 -1.72 -11.32
C PHE A 124 13.10 -1.42 -9.87
N ILE A 125 12.43 -2.37 -9.21
CA ILE A 125 11.99 -2.21 -7.81
C ILE A 125 13.18 -2.05 -6.87
N ARG A 126 14.25 -2.83 -7.05
CA ARG A 126 15.48 -2.73 -6.25
C ARG A 126 16.10 -1.35 -6.38
N ASP A 127 16.28 -0.88 -7.60
CA ASP A 127 16.88 0.43 -7.89
C ASP A 127 16.03 1.57 -7.35
N LEU A 128 14.70 1.49 -7.53
CA LEU A 128 13.75 2.52 -7.10
C LEU A 128 13.73 2.68 -5.57
N LEU A 129 13.78 1.56 -4.85
CA LEU A 129 13.69 1.55 -3.37
C LEU A 129 15.06 1.60 -2.68
N GLY A 130 16.16 1.50 -3.43
CA GLY A 130 17.50 1.45 -2.86
C GLY A 130 17.77 0.20 -2.02
N LEU A 131 17.22 -0.95 -2.44
CA LEU A 131 17.41 -2.20 -1.70
C LEU A 131 18.87 -2.64 -1.73
N PRO A 132 19.40 -3.22 -0.65
CA PRO A 132 20.77 -3.69 -0.61
C PRO A 132 21.02 -4.84 -1.60
N ASP A 133 22.26 -4.93 -2.06
CA ASP A 133 22.75 -6.11 -2.78
C ASP A 133 22.65 -7.34 -1.87
N GLY A 134 21.92 -8.36 -2.31
CA GLY A 134 21.71 -9.56 -1.51
C GLY A 134 20.40 -10.29 -1.77
N ALA A 135 20.28 -11.46 -1.16
CA ALA A 135 19.09 -12.31 -1.23
C ALA A 135 17.92 -11.67 -0.46
N ILE A 136 16.78 -11.53 -1.13
CA ILE A 136 15.52 -11.02 -0.54
C ILE A 136 14.40 -12.05 -0.68
N ASP A 137 14.77 -13.31 -0.95
CA ASP A 137 13.87 -14.40 -1.34
C ASP A 137 12.77 -14.70 -0.32
N HIS A 138 12.99 -14.35 0.95
CA HIS A 138 12.06 -14.53 2.05
C HIS A 138 11.00 -13.43 2.14
N VAL A 139 11.23 -12.25 1.55
CA VAL A 139 10.31 -11.11 1.65
C VAL A 139 9.12 -11.27 0.72
N ARG A 140 7.93 -10.83 1.15
CA ARG A 140 6.71 -10.86 0.34
C ARG A 140 6.81 -9.90 -0.84
N TYR A 141 6.65 -10.43 -2.05
CA TYR A 141 6.74 -9.64 -3.28
C TYR A 141 5.73 -8.49 -3.31
N GLN A 142 4.52 -8.71 -2.77
CA GLN A 142 3.47 -7.69 -2.73
C GLN A 142 3.92 -6.42 -2.01
N LEU A 143 4.63 -6.51 -0.88
CA LEU A 143 5.09 -5.35 -0.11
C LEU A 143 6.03 -4.46 -0.93
N LEU A 144 6.99 -5.07 -1.63
CA LEU A 144 7.92 -4.38 -2.52
C LEU A 144 7.17 -3.72 -3.69
N HIS A 145 6.27 -4.48 -4.31
CA HIS A 145 5.53 -4.07 -5.49
C HIS A 145 4.52 -2.94 -5.21
N ARG A 146 3.87 -2.94 -4.04
CA ARG A 146 2.98 -1.85 -3.59
C ARG A 146 3.76 -0.61 -3.23
N THR A 147 4.89 -0.76 -2.55
CA THR A 147 5.77 0.37 -2.22
C THR A 147 6.28 1.05 -3.49
N ALA A 148 6.76 0.29 -4.47
CA ALA A 148 7.20 0.84 -5.75
C ALA A 148 6.07 1.60 -6.48
N ALA A 149 4.85 1.08 -6.43
CA ALA A 149 3.67 1.77 -6.99
C ALA A 149 3.39 3.11 -6.30
N ALA A 150 3.48 3.17 -4.96
CA ALA A 150 3.34 4.40 -4.20
C ALA A 150 4.36 5.46 -4.61
N VAL A 151 5.63 5.06 -4.78
CA VAL A 151 6.73 5.96 -5.20
C VAL A 151 6.53 6.48 -6.62
N LEU A 152 6.06 5.62 -7.53
CA LEU A 152 5.72 6.02 -8.90
C LEU A 152 4.59 7.04 -8.93
N GLU A 153 3.53 6.82 -8.14
CA GLU A 153 2.43 7.79 -8.06
C GLU A 153 2.84 9.08 -7.37
N ALA A 154 3.70 9.04 -6.34
CA ALA A 154 4.27 10.24 -5.74
C ALA A 154 5.01 11.09 -6.79
N THR A 155 5.75 10.44 -7.69
CA THR A 155 6.42 11.11 -8.81
C THR A 155 5.41 11.67 -9.81
N ARG A 156 4.40 10.88 -10.19
CA ARG A 156 3.39 11.27 -11.18
C ARG A 156 2.50 12.43 -10.72
N PHE A 157 2.10 12.42 -9.46
CA PHE A 157 1.30 13.49 -8.82
C PHE A 157 2.16 14.63 -8.27
N LYS A 158 3.49 14.53 -8.36
CA LYS A 158 4.46 15.51 -7.84
C LYS A 158 4.26 15.82 -6.35
N THR A 159 4.03 14.78 -5.55
CA THR A 159 3.91 14.95 -4.09
C THR A 159 5.28 15.03 -3.42
N ASP A 160 5.35 15.65 -2.26
CA ASP A 160 6.59 15.80 -1.49
C ASP A 160 7.06 14.45 -0.95
N ARG A 161 6.12 13.65 -0.43
CA ARG A 161 6.36 12.33 0.16
C ARG A 161 5.59 11.22 -0.58
N ALA A 162 6.14 10.01 -0.52
CA ALA A 162 5.42 8.78 -0.83
C ALA A 162 5.09 8.07 0.50
N ALA A 163 3.97 7.34 0.55
CA ALA A 163 3.63 6.51 1.69
C ALA A 163 3.09 5.14 1.25
N MET A 164 3.54 4.07 1.90
CA MET A 164 2.94 2.74 1.78
C MET A 164 2.57 2.26 3.18
N ILE A 165 1.26 2.17 3.44
CA ILE A 165 0.72 1.77 4.74
C ILE A 165 -0.03 0.45 4.59
N VAL A 166 0.25 -0.49 5.48
CA VAL A 166 -0.62 -1.66 5.64
C VAL A 166 -1.69 -1.32 6.66
N GLN A 167 -2.97 -1.41 6.27
CA GLN A 167 -4.10 -1.29 7.18
C GLN A 167 -4.57 -2.70 7.56
N SER A 168 -4.14 -3.19 8.72
CA SER A 168 -4.50 -4.55 9.17
C SER A 168 -5.70 -4.50 10.10
N PHE A 169 -6.78 -5.18 9.72
CA PHE A 169 -7.96 -5.38 10.54
C PHE A 169 -7.90 -6.69 11.35
N SER A 170 -6.83 -7.49 11.19
CA SER A 170 -6.61 -8.66 12.04
C SER A 170 -6.14 -8.20 13.43
N GLN A 171 -6.99 -8.43 14.44
CA GLN A 171 -6.66 -8.17 15.84
C GLN A 171 -5.58 -9.12 16.39
N GLU A 172 -5.32 -10.24 15.70
CA GLU A 172 -4.17 -11.13 15.96
C GLU A 172 -2.87 -10.65 15.30
N HIS A 173 -2.91 -9.50 14.59
CA HIS A 173 -1.77 -8.90 13.88
C HIS A 173 -1.07 -9.85 12.89
N ARG A 174 -1.86 -10.69 12.22
CA ARG A 174 -1.38 -11.58 11.17
C ARG A 174 -0.59 -10.80 10.13
N TRP A 175 0.53 -11.40 9.71
CA TRP A 175 1.42 -10.89 8.67
C TRP A 175 2.25 -9.65 9.06
N PHE A 176 2.21 -9.20 10.32
CA PHE A 176 3.09 -8.12 10.78
C PHE A 176 4.57 -8.47 10.61
N GLU A 177 4.96 -9.72 10.89
CA GLU A 177 6.35 -10.18 10.72
C GLU A 177 6.83 -10.11 9.26
N ASP A 178 5.94 -10.36 8.28
CA ASP A 178 6.29 -10.18 6.87
C ASP A 178 6.54 -8.71 6.53
N PHE A 179 5.74 -7.79 7.11
CA PHE A 179 5.95 -6.35 6.99
C PHE A 179 7.25 -5.90 7.67
N ALA A 180 7.51 -6.38 8.88
CA ALA A 180 8.74 -6.10 9.62
C ALA A 180 9.97 -6.55 8.82
N ALA A 181 9.98 -7.79 8.30
CA ALA A 181 11.05 -8.31 7.46
C ALA A 181 11.30 -7.45 6.20
N PHE A 182 10.22 -6.96 5.56
CA PHE A 182 10.34 -6.00 4.46
C PHE A 182 11.00 -4.69 4.90
N THR A 183 10.54 -4.06 5.98
CA THR A 183 11.08 -2.78 6.44
C THR A 183 12.54 -2.88 6.88
N SER A 184 12.97 -4.05 7.41
CA SER A 184 14.36 -4.29 7.76
C SER A 184 15.31 -4.29 6.55
N LEU A 185 14.84 -4.60 5.34
CA LEU A 185 15.64 -4.41 4.12
C LEU A 185 16.03 -2.95 3.88
N LEU A 186 15.25 -2.00 4.42
CA LEU A 186 15.48 -0.56 4.33
C LEU A 186 16.20 -0.01 5.57
N GLY A 187 16.70 -0.88 6.45
CA GLY A 187 17.37 -0.51 7.70
C GLY A 187 16.42 -0.01 8.79
N LEU A 188 15.14 -0.37 8.72
CA LEU A 188 14.11 0.08 9.65
C LEU A 188 13.62 -1.05 10.57
N GLU A 189 13.26 -0.70 11.79
CA GLU A 189 12.65 -1.61 12.76
C GLU A 189 11.17 -1.26 12.93
N ALA A 190 10.29 -2.10 12.43
CA ALA A 190 8.86 -1.83 12.46
C ALA A 190 8.26 -1.97 13.86
N THR A 191 7.43 -1.00 14.24
CA THR A 191 6.51 -1.09 15.38
C THR A 191 5.10 -0.74 14.90
N ARG A 192 4.11 -1.52 15.31
CA ARG A 192 2.70 -1.28 14.96
C ARG A 192 2.26 0.10 15.48
N GLY A 193 1.55 0.85 14.64
CA GLY A 193 1.06 2.20 14.98
C GLY A 193 2.15 3.27 15.03
N THR A 194 3.40 2.95 14.72
CA THR A 194 4.51 3.91 14.68
C THR A 194 4.91 4.19 13.23
N PRO A 195 5.03 5.46 12.83
CA PRO A 195 5.50 5.81 11.50
C PRO A 195 7.00 5.48 11.35
N LEU A 196 7.36 4.95 10.19
CA LEU A 196 8.74 4.75 9.77
C LEU A 196 9.01 5.65 8.57
N ARG A 197 10.25 6.15 8.46
CA ARG A 197 10.66 6.98 7.33
C ARG A 197 11.97 6.49 6.75
N HIS A 198 11.98 6.28 5.45
CA HIS A 198 13.16 5.98 4.65
C HIS A 198 13.39 7.09 3.62
N ILE A 199 14.64 7.42 3.31
CA ILE A 199 14.98 8.36 2.24
C ILE A 199 15.38 7.56 1.02
N LEU A 200 14.58 7.64 -0.05
CA LEU A 200 14.82 6.92 -1.29
C LEU A 200 16.10 7.42 -1.99
N PRO A 201 16.67 6.62 -2.92
CA PRO A 201 17.79 7.07 -3.76
C PRO A 201 17.52 8.38 -4.52
N SER A 202 16.26 8.69 -4.81
CA SER A 202 15.84 9.95 -5.43
C SER A 202 15.86 11.16 -4.48
N GLY A 203 16.14 10.96 -3.19
CA GLY A 203 16.02 11.95 -2.12
C GLY A 203 14.61 12.13 -1.57
N LYS A 204 13.60 11.48 -2.17
CA LYS A 204 12.20 11.58 -1.73
C LYS A 204 11.96 10.80 -0.42
N PRO A 205 11.30 11.38 0.59
CA PRO A 205 10.86 10.65 1.77
C PRO A 205 9.80 9.59 1.40
N LEU A 206 9.99 8.38 1.93
CA LEU A 206 9.06 7.27 1.91
C LEU A 206 8.61 6.96 3.34
N ASP A 207 7.34 7.19 3.62
CA ASP A 207 6.70 6.81 4.87
C ASP A 207 6.18 5.37 4.77
N LEU A 208 6.47 4.57 5.79
CA LEU A 208 6.00 3.19 5.92
C LEU A 208 5.33 3.02 7.27
N GLY A 209 4.30 2.19 7.34
CA GLY A 209 3.64 1.95 8.61
C GLY A 209 2.67 0.80 8.59
N TRP A 210 2.42 0.28 9.79
CA TRP A 210 1.40 -0.72 10.05
C TRP A 210 0.30 -0.11 10.90
N ALA A 211 -0.82 0.19 10.27
CA ALA A 211 -2.03 0.67 10.92
C ALA A 211 -2.85 -0.51 11.43
N VAL A 212 -3.37 -0.39 12.66
CA VAL A 212 -4.28 -1.37 13.25
C VAL A 212 -5.70 -0.86 13.09
N GLY A 213 -6.43 -1.44 12.14
CA GLY A 213 -7.81 -1.10 11.85
C GLY A 213 -8.78 -1.59 12.92
N SER A 214 -9.89 -0.86 13.08
CA SER A 214 -10.94 -1.18 14.06
C SER A 214 -11.62 -2.52 13.76
N ALA A 215 -11.88 -3.30 14.82
CA ALA A 215 -12.56 -4.58 14.73
C ALA A 215 -14.03 -4.47 14.31
N GLU A 216 -14.62 -3.27 14.35
CA GLU A 216 -16.03 -3.06 13.97
C GLU A 216 -16.28 -3.18 12.45
N PHE A 217 -15.23 -3.04 11.65
CA PHE A 217 -15.29 -3.06 10.18
C PHE A 217 -15.08 -4.45 9.58
N VAL A 218 -14.73 -5.45 10.39
CA VAL A 218 -14.60 -6.85 9.95
C VAL A 218 -15.84 -7.69 10.23
#